data_AF-X1H117-F1
#
_entry.id   AF-X1H117-F1
#
_cell.length_a   1.000
_cell.length_b   1.000
_cell.length_c   1.000
_cell.angle_alpha   90.00
_cell.angle_beta   90.00
_cell.angle_gamma   90.00
#
_symmetry.space_group_name_H-M   'P 1'
#
loop_
_entity.id
_entity.type
_entity.pdbx_description
1 polymer ?
#
loop_
_entity_poly.entity_id
_entity_poly.type
_entity_poly.pdbx_seq_one_letter_code
_entity_poly.pdbx_strand_id
1 'polypeptide(L)' 'ASFGKRQEYVVISELLKQGFDVYIPLVDDQQIDCIIRRGENDYIDIQIKARSKDCLPFDAGRFAAMNIPEPRDN' A
#
# COMPACT_ATOMS: atom_id res chain seq x y z
N ALA A 1 13.11 4.90 2.88
CA ALA A 1 12.00 4.72 1.93
C ALA A 1 11.94 3.35 1.22
N SER A 2 13.06 2.61 1.04
CA SER A 2 13.06 1.37 0.21
C SER A 2 12.29 0.16 0.78
N PHE A 3 12.17 0.03 2.11
CA PHE A 3 11.53 -1.15 2.70
C PHE A 3 10.03 -1.23 2.38
N GLY A 4 9.26 -0.17 2.61
CA GLY A 4 7.81 -0.13 2.34
C GLY A 4 7.49 -0.51 0.89
N LYS A 5 8.18 0.13 -0.06
CA LYS A 5 8.00 -0.15 -1.49
C LYS A 5 8.29 -1.60 -1.88
N ARG A 6 9.29 -2.24 -1.26
CA ARG A 6 9.56 -3.67 -1.48
C ARG A 6 8.43 -4.55 -0.95
N GLN A 7 7.83 -4.21 0.19
CA GLN A 7 6.71 -4.95 0.74
C GLN A 7 5.44 -4.77 -0.11
N GLU A 8 5.22 -3.57 -0.66
CA GLU A 8 4.16 -3.34 -1.66
C GLU A 8 4.31 -4.31 -2.84
N TYR A 9 5.52 -4.41 -3.43
CA TYR A 9 5.75 -5.35 -4.53
C TYR A 9 5.54 -6.81 -4.15
N VAL A 10 5.89 -7.22 -2.92
CA VAL A 10 5.64 -8.60 -2.45
C VAL A 10 4.14 -8.91 -2.44
N VAL A 11 3.32 -8.01 -1.87
CA VAL A 11 1.86 -8.20 -1.81
C VAL A 11 1.24 -8.17 -3.21
N ILE A 12 1.65 -7.22 -4.06
CA ILE A 12 1.19 -7.15 -5.46
C ILE A 12 1.52 -8.44 -6.22
N SER A 13 2.75 -8.97 -6.03
CA SER A 13 3.17 -10.22 -6.64
C SER A 13 2.30 -11.40 -6.20
N GLU A 14 1.88 -11.41 -4.93
CA GLU A 14 1.04 -12.45 -4.37
C GLU A 14 -0.40 -12.38 -4.88
N LEU A 15 -0.95 -11.17 -5.02
CA LEU A 15 -2.26 -10.94 -5.66
C LEU A 15 -2.26 -11.45 -7.11
N LEU A 16 -1.20 -11.13 -7.88
CA LEU A 16 -1.06 -11.60 -9.26
C LEU A 16 -0.97 -13.13 -9.34
N LYS A 17 -0.22 -13.78 -8.43
CA LYS A 17 -0.14 -15.25 -8.36
C LYS A 17 -1.47 -15.91 -8.06
N GLN A 18 -2.34 -15.25 -7.29
CA GLN A 18 -3.69 -15.71 -6.98
C GLN A 18 -4.70 -15.41 -8.11
N GLY A 19 -4.26 -14.78 -9.21
CA GLY A 19 -5.08 -14.52 -10.39
C GLY A 19 -5.94 -13.27 -10.31
N PHE A 20 -5.65 -12.34 -9.38
CA PHE A 20 -6.35 -11.06 -9.33
C PHE A 20 -5.89 -10.13 -10.46
N ASP A 21 -6.84 -9.41 -11.06
CA ASP A 21 -6.56 -8.26 -11.91
C ASP A 21 -6.16 -7.07 -11.04
N VAL A 22 -4.87 -6.70 -11.09
CA VAL A 22 -4.28 -5.63 -10.27
C VAL A 22 -3.96 -4.41 -11.14
N TYR A 23 -4.46 -3.25 -10.73
CA TYR A 23 -4.13 -1.94 -11.31
C TYR A 23 -3.23 -1.18 -10.34
N ILE A 24 -2.17 -0.57 -10.86
CA ILE A 24 -1.22 0.22 -10.05
C ILE A 24 -1.35 1.68 -10.49
N PRO A 25 -1.66 2.62 -9.56
CA PRO A 25 -1.71 4.02 -9.91
C PRO A 25 -0.31 4.54 -10.25
N LEU A 26 -0.23 5.42 -11.25
CA LEU A 26 1.04 6.02 -11.65
C LEU A 26 1.56 7.01 -10.59
N VAL A 27 0.65 7.67 -9.89
CA VAL A 27 0.91 8.65 -8.81
C VAL A 27 0.02 8.30 -7.62
N ASP A 28 0.55 8.34 -6.40
CA ASP A 28 -0.11 7.87 -5.17
C ASP A 28 -0.77 8.99 -4.34
N ASP A 29 -1.23 10.07 -4.98
CA ASP A 29 -1.78 11.24 -4.27
C ASP A 29 -2.96 10.91 -3.34
N GLN A 30 -3.66 9.80 -3.60
CA GLN A 30 -4.78 9.30 -2.81
C GLN A 30 -4.38 8.22 -1.79
N GLN A 31 -3.08 7.94 -1.61
CA GLN A 31 -2.57 6.89 -0.71
C GLN A 31 -3.09 5.48 -1.08
N ILE A 32 -3.13 5.20 -2.39
CA ILE A 32 -3.53 3.91 -2.94
C ILE A 32 -2.29 3.25 -3.56
N ASP A 33 -1.94 2.05 -3.11
CA ASP A 33 -0.77 1.33 -3.66
C ASP A 33 -1.17 0.47 -4.86
N CYS A 34 -2.36 -0.13 -4.82
CA CYS A 34 -2.97 -0.82 -5.94
C CYS A 34 -4.49 -0.93 -5.79
N ILE A 35 -5.16 -1.29 -6.88
CA ILE A 35 -6.60 -1.53 -6.95
C ILE A 35 -6.80 -2.95 -7.50
N ILE A 36 -7.71 -3.72 -6.91
CA ILE A 36 -8.12 -5.02 -7.46
C ILE A 36 -9.54 -4.94 -8.02
N ARG A 37 -9.78 -5.63 -9.14
CA ARG A 37 -11.13 -5.81 -9.69
C ARG A 37 -11.70 -7.15 -9.24
N ARG A 38 -12.91 -7.12 -8.66
CA ARG A 38 -13.65 -8.34 -8.25
C ARG A 38 -14.78 -8.72 -9.20
N GLY A 39 -15.22 -7.79 -10.04
CA GLY A 39 -16.33 -7.98 -10.97
C GLY A 39 -16.52 -6.80 -11.90
N GLU A 40 -17.65 -6.77 -12.61
CA GLU A 40 -18.04 -5.60 -13.38
C GLU A 40 -18.38 -4.44 -12.43
N ASN A 41 -17.67 -3.32 -12.56
CA ASN A 41 -17.82 -2.13 -11.73
C ASN A 41 -17.59 -2.33 -10.21
N ASP A 42 -16.95 -3.43 -9.80
CA ASP A 42 -16.57 -3.68 -8.40
C ASP A 42 -15.05 -3.69 -8.24
N TYR A 43 -14.55 -2.65 -7.57
CA TYR A 43 -13.13 -2.37 -7.37
C TYR A 43 -12.86 -2.14 -5.87
N ILE A 44 -11.69 -2.60 -5.42
CA ILE A 44 -11.22 -2.34 -4.06
C ILE A 44 -9.88 -1.63 -4.12
N ASP A 45 -9.79 -0.49 -3.44
CA ASP A 45 -8.54 0.21 -3.20
C ASP A 45 -7.77 -0.48 -2.06
N ILE A 46 -6.48 -0.72 -2.29
CA ILE A 46 -5.60 -1.38 -1.33
C ILE A 46 -4.47 -0.43 -0.95
N GLN A 47 -4.33 -0.20 0.36
CA GLN A 47 -3.14 0.39 0.97
C GLN A 47 -2.39 -0.68 1.78
N ILE A 48 -1.16 -0.92 1.39
CA ILE A 48 -0.23 -1.86 1.97
C ILE A 48 0.65 -1.11 2.98
N LYS A 49 0.70 -1.62 4.19
CA LYS A 49 1.62 -1.14 5.23
C LYS A 49 2.40 -2.31 5.79
N ALA A 50 3.69 -2.09 6.03
CA ALA A 50 4.57 -3.10 6.60
C ALA A 50 5.17 -2.62 7.92
N ARG A 51 5.39 -3.57 8.83
CA ARG A 51 5.98 -3.35 10.15
C ARG A 51 7.06 -4.38 10.42
N SER A 52 7.97 -4.05 11.34
CA SER A 52 8.96 -5.00 11.84
C SER A 52 8.27 -6.15 12.56
N LYS A 53 8.93 -7.31 12.58
CA LYS A 53 8.47 -8.49 13.30
C LYS A 53 8.30 -8.24 14.80
N ASP A 54 9.12 -7.35 15.35
CA ASP A 54 9.14 -7.01 16.78
C ASP A 54 8.17 -5.88 17.14
N CYS A 55 7.30 -5.48 16.20
CA CYS A 55 6.26 -4.51 16.48
C CYS A 55 5.32 -5.02 17.58
N LEU A 56 5.09 -4.21 18.60
CA LEU A 56 4.11 -4.52 19.63
C LEU A 56 2.72 -4.63 18.98
N PRO A 57 1.91 -5.65 19.30
CA PRO A 57 0.60 -5.84 18.68
C PRO A 57 -0.33 -4.62 18.83
N PHE A 58 -0.24 -3.91 19.95
CA PHE A 58 -1.04 -2.71 20.20
C PHE A 58 -0.70 -1.55 19.24
N ASP A 59 0.51 -1.54 18.68
CA ASP A 59 1.00 -0.53 17.75
C ASP A 59 0.83 -0.94 16.28
N ALA A 60 0.26 -2.11 15.99
CA ALA A 60 0.20 -2.67 14.62
C ALA A 60 -0.46 -1.72 13.61
N GLY A 61 -1.49 -0.98 14.03
CA GLY A 61 -2.18 0.04 13.23
C GLY A 61 -1.63 1.46 13.39
N ARG A 62 -0.68 1.70 14.29
CA ARG A 62 -0.20 3.05 14.62
C ARG A 62 0.99 3.41 13.76
N PHE A 63 0.79 4.26 12.75
CA PHE A 63 1.87 4.79 11.94
C PHE A 63 2.26 6.16 12.48
N ALA A 64 3.56 6.37 12.77
CA ALA A 64 4.04 7.68 13.16
C ALA A 64 3.73 8.67 12.04
N ALA A 65 3.22 9.85 12.41
CA ALA A 65 3.06 10.94 11.45
C ALA A 65 4.41 11.19 10.79
N MET A 66 4.43 11.17 9.46
CA MET A 66 5.64 11.48 8.73
C MET A 66 5.92 12.96 8.93
N ASN A 67 7.07 13.31 9.51
CA ASN A 67 7.49 14.71 9.52
C ASN A 67 7.92 15.05 8.09
N ILE A 68 7.15 15.90 7.41
CA ILE A 68 7.43 16.38 6.07
C ILE A 68 7.95 17.81 6.22
N PRO A 69 9.28 18.02 6.36
CA PRO A 69 9.84 19.34 6.61
C PRO A 69 9.62 20.32 5.45
N GLU A 70 9.44 19.81 4.23
CA GLU A 70 9.17 20.60 3.03
C GLU A 70 8.04 19.93 2.23
N PRO A 71 6.77 20.20 2.58
CA PRO A 71 5.64 19.74 1.79
C PRO A 71 5.71 20.37 0.41
N ARG A 72 5.42 19.59 -0.63
CA ARG A 72 5.28 20.14 -1.98
C ARG A 72 3.95 20.87 -2.08
N ASP A 73 3.92 22.00 -2.77
CA ASP A 73 2.67 22.60 -3.20
C ASP A 73 2.07 21.70 -4.29
N ASN A 74 0.87 21.19 -4.03
CA ASN A 74 0.09 20.40 -4.99
C ASN A 74 -0.51 21.29 -6.07
#